data_AF-A0A402AIP9-F1
#
_entry.id   AF-A0A402AIP9-F1
#
_cell.length_a   1.000
_cell.length_b   1.000
_cell.length_c   1.000
_cell.angle_alpha   90.00
_cell.angle_beta   90.00
_cell.angle_gamma   90.00
#
_symmetry.space_group_name_H-M   'P 1'
#
loop_
_entity.id
_entity.type
_entity.pdbx_description
1 polymer ?
#
loop_
_entity_poly.entity_id
_entity_poly.type
_entity_poly.pdbx_seq_one_letter_code
_entity_poly.pdbx_strand_id
1 'polypeptide(L)'
;MMADLSENEKENLQQTLAQSGFRPLNRSERRNIWMHDYEQQDIALQSWARLVEQQGLEIEIMLQMQGLLVFGTMVSTQAYAQFYIDMHEQMYRQNFPDTADFLREYYVALVPPEDQPEIGPEGLPVMFRYAHLRDVTIMSAGHKIKVPYWRGKINQVDAFVIGASAGE
;
A
#
# COMPACT_ATOMS: atom_id res chain seq x y z
N MET A 1 0.18 -17.37 17.75
CA MET A 1 -0.86 -18.33 18.16
C MET A 1 -2.19 -17.69 17.74
N MET A 2 -2.76 -18.08 16.59
CA MET A 2 -4.02 -17.49 16.13
C MET A 2 -5.14 -17.98 17.06
N ALA A 3 -5.89 -17.05 17.65
CA ALA A 3 -7.03 -17.37 18.50
C ALA A 3 -8.09 -18.07 17.64
N ASP A 4 -8.28 -19.36 17.87
CA ASP A 4 -9.36 -20.13 17.26
C ASP A 4 -10.65 -19.66 17.92
N LEU A 5 -11.48 -18.95 17.16
CA LEU A 5 -12.75 -18.42 17.65
C LEU A 5 -13.61 -19.58 18.14
N SER A 6 -14.25 -19.42 19.29
CA SER A 6 -15.21 -20.41 19.77
C SER A 6 -16.38 -20.52 18.77
N GLU A 7 -17.00 -21.70 18.68
CA GLU A 7 -18.14 -21.93 17.77
C GLU A 7 -19.27 -20.90 17.99
N ASN A 8 -19.44 -20.46 19.24
CA ASN A 8 -20.44 -19.47 19.63
C ASN A 8 -20.12 -18.05 19.12
N GLU A 9 -18.84 -17.71 18.98
CA GLU A 9 -18.38 -16.45 18.39
C GLU A 9 -18.49 -16.49 16.86
N LYS A 10 -18.22 -17.65 16.24
CA LYS A 10 -18.43 -17.86 14.80
C LYS A 10 -19.91 -17.71 14.42
N GLU A 11 -20.83 -18.28 15.20
CA GLU A 11 -22.28 -18.15 14.97
C GLU A 11 -22.77 -16.71 15.15
N ASN A 12 -22.30 -15.99 16.18
CA ASN A 12 -22.65 -14.58 16.38
C ASN A 12 -22.10 -13.69 15.25
N LEU A 13 -20.88 -13.92 14.79
CA LEU A 13 -20.29 -13.23 13.63
C LEU A 13 -21.11 -13.51 12.36
N GLN A 14 -21.49 -14.77 12.12
CA GLN A 14 -22.33 -15.13 10.97
C GLN A 14 -23.71 -14.48 11.02
N GLN A 15 -24.35 -14.43 12.19
CA GLN A 15 -25.65 -13.76 12.36
C GLN A 15 -25.53 -12.24 12.15
N THR A 16 -24.45 -11.62 12.63
CA THR A 16 -24.19 -10.19 12.44
C THR A 16 -23.92 -9.84 10.97
N LEU A 17 -23.14 -10.67 10.27
CA LEU A 17 -22.86 -10.51 8.83
C LEU A 17 -24.10 -10.75 7.96
N ALA A 18 -24.97 -11.70 8.36
CA ALA A 18 -26.24 -11.94 7.70
C ALA A 18 -27.22 -10.77 7.88
N GLN A 19 -27.24 -10.14 9.05
CA GLN A 19 -28.06 -8.95 9.32
C GLN A 19 -27.56 -7.70 8.59
N SER A 20 -26.25 -7.58 8.34
CA SER A 20 -25.67 -6.48 7.58
C SER A 20 -25.77 -6.64 6.06
N GLY A 21 -26.41 -7.72 5.57
CA GLY A 21 -26.44 -8.04 4.14
C GLY A 21 -25.07 -8.38 3.56
N PHE A 22 -24.06 -8.59 4.41
CA PHE A 22 -22.71 -8.92 3.97
C PHE A 22 -22.64 -10.40 3.65
N ARG A 23 -22.66 -10.71 2.35
CA ARG A 23 -22.40 -12.06 1.86
C ARG A 23 -20.94 -12.13 1.39
N PRO A 24 -20.17 -13.16 1.80
CA PRO A 24 -18.87 -13.42 1.23
C PRO A 24 -18.97 -13.58 -0.29
N LEU A 25 -18.12 -12.85 -1.01
CA LEU A 25 -18.09 -12.88 -2.47
C LEU A 25 -17.82 -14.31 -2.96
N ASN A 26 -18.64 -14.76 -3.91
CA ASN A 26 -18.42 -16.01 -4.59
C ASN A 26 -17.16 -15.93 -5.48
N ARG A 27 -16.66 -17.07 -5.94
CA ARG A 27 -15.41 -17.12 -6.74
C ARG A 27 -15.50 -16.26 -8.00
N SER A 28 -16.64 -16.28 -8.69
CA SER A 28 -16.85 -15.52 -9.93
C SER A 28 -16.90 -14.01 -9.66
N GLU A 29 -17.52 -13.57 -8.57
CA GLU A 29 -17.55 -12.16 -8.15
C GLU A 29 -16.14 -11.66 -7.82
N ARG A 30 -15.37 -12.43 -7.03
CA ARG A 30 -13.96 -12.10 -6.74
C ARG A 30 -13.12 -12.00 -8.00
N ARG A 31 -13.32 -12.94 -8.93
CA ARG A 31 -12.63 -12.94 -10.23
C ARG A 31 -12.97 -11.69 -11.05
N ASN A 32 -14.25 -11.36 -11.17
CA ASN A 32 -14.67 -10.22 -12.00
C ASN A 32 -14.14 -8.89 -11.43
N ILE A 33 -14.15 -8.72 -10.09
CA ILE A 33 -13.54 -7.56 -9.43
C ILE A 33 -12.05 -7.50 -9.71
N TRP A 34 -11.35 -8.63 -9.57
CA TRP A 34 -9.91 -8.68 -9.79
C TRP A 34 -9.52 -8.39 -11.25
N MET A 35 -10.26 -8.92 -12.23
CA MET A 35 -10.04 -8.62 -13.65
C MET A 35 -10.27 -7.14 -13.96
N HIS A 36 -11.37 -6.58 -13.45
CA HIS A 36 -11.67 -5.16 -13.59
C HIS A 36 -10.56 -4.28 -12.97
N ASP A 37 -10.09 -4.62 -11.77
CA ASP A 37 -9.01 -3.89 -11.10
C ASP A 37 -7.68 -4.01 -11.85
N TYR A 38 -7.42 -5.15 -12.49
CA TYR A 38 -6.23 -5.41 -13.29
C TYR A 38 -6.23 -4.57 -14.58
N GLU A 39 -7.37 -4.46 -15.27
CA GLU A 39 -7.54 -3.65 -16.49
C GLU A 39 -7.29 -2.15 -16.24
N GLN A 40 -7.49 -1.68 -15.00
CA GLN A 40 -7.27 -0.28 -14.62
C GLN A 40 -5.81 0.04 -14.26
N GLN A 41 -4.91 -0.93 -14.27
CA GLN A 41 -3.51 -0.70 -13.90
C GLN A 41 -2.65 -0.34 -15.12
N ASP A 42 -1.72 0.59 -14.93
CA ASP A 42 -0.59 0.75 -15.84
C ASP A 42 0.44 -0.36 -15.61
N ILE A 43 0.59 -1.27 -16.57
CA ILE A 43 1.50 -2.41 -16.50
C ILE A 43 2.98 -2.00 -16.37
N ALA A 44 3.37 -0.88 -16.99
CA ALA A 44 4.75 -0.40 -16.94
C ALA A 44 5.06 0.14 -15.54
N LEU A 45 4.17 0.94 -14.95
CA LEU A 45 4.31 1.40 -13.58
C LEU A 45 4.30 0.24 -12.57
N GLN A 46 3.45 -0.76 -12.77
CA GLN A 46 3.42 -1.97 -11.94
C GLN A 46 4.74 -2.76 -12.01
N SER A 47 5.40 -2.77 -13.15
CA SER A 47 6.71 -3.41 -13.32
C SER A 47 7.80 -2.69 -12.52
N TRP A 48 7.78 -1.35 -12.50
CA TRP A 48 8.68 -0.57 -11.63
C TRP A 48 8.40 -0.79 -10.15
N ALA A 49 7.12 -0.78 -9.75
CA ALA A 49 6.74 -1.10 -8.37
C ALA A 49 7.22 -2.49 -7.94
N ARG A 50 7.09 -3.49 -8.83
CA ARG A 50 7.60 -4.85 -8.56
C ARG A 50 9.11 -4.88 -8.36
N LEU A 51 9.86 -4.19 -9.20
CA LEU A 51 11.32 -4.13 -9.07
C LEU A 51 11.73 -3.52 -7.73
N VAL A 52 11.08 -2.43 -7.32
CA VAL A 52 11.33 -1.78 -6.02
C VAL A 52 11.02 -2.74 -4.86
N GLU A 53 9.89 -3.44 -4.92
CA GLU A 53 9.45 -4.33 -3.84
C GLU A 53 10.29 -5.60 -3.73
N GLN A 54 10.67 -6.22 -4.86
CA GLN A 54 11.42 -7.48 -4.87
C GLN A 54 12.93 -7.30 -4.68
N GLN A 55 13.50 -6.20 -5.19
CA GLN A 55 14.94 -5.99 -5.23
C GLN A 55 15.41 -4.92 -4.24
N GLY A 56 14.48 -4.27 -3.52
CA GLY A 56 14.79 -3.16 -2.62
C GLY A 56 15.41 -1.97 -3.35
N LEU A 57 15.12 -1.80 -4.63
CA LEU A 57 15.64 -0.67 -5.41
C LEU A 57 15.00 0.63 -4.96
N GLU A 58 15.78 1.69 -5.06
CA GLU A 58 15.33 3.06 -4.82
C GLU A 58 15.35 3.81 -6.14
N ILE A 59 14.17 4.25 -6.61
CA ILE A 59 14.02 4.78 -7.97
C ILE A 59 13.42 6.18 -7.92
N GLU A 60 14.16 7.18 -8.35
CA GLU A 60 13.63 8.53 -8.53
C GLU A 60 12.50 8.52 -9.56
N ILE A 61 11.37 9.14 -9.21
CA ILE A 61 10.18 9.16 -10.04
C ILE A 61 9.39 10.45 -9.84
N MET A 62 8.77 10.91 -10.92
CA MET A 62 7.66 11.85 -10.87
C MET A 62 6.36 11.11 -11.23
N LEU A 63 5.33 11.28 -10.41
CA LEU A 63 3.97 10.84 -10.67
C LEU A 63 3.08 12.05 -10.94
N GLN A 64 2.30 12.01 -12.01
CA GLN A 64 1.21 12.94 -12.26
C GLN A 64 -0.09 12.32 -11.76
N MET A 65 -0.77 12.99 -10.83
CA MET A 65 -2.02 12.48 -10.23
C MET A 65 -2.96 13.62 -9.89
N GLN A 66 -4.17 13.63 -10.46
CA GLN A 66 -5.23 14.58 -10.05
C GLN A 66 -4.79 16.06 -10.11
N GLY A 67 -3.97 16.42 -11.10
CA GLY A 67 -3.40 17.76 -11.25
C GLY A 67 -2.23 18.08 -10.34
N LEU A 68 -1.75 17.12 -9.56
CA LEU A 68 -0.53 17.19 -8.76
C LEU A 68 0.65 16.58 -9.53
N LEU A 69 1.84 17.15 -9.34
CA LEU A 69 3.10 16.48 -9.65
C LEU A 69 3.76 16.05 -8.33
N VAL A 70 3.95 14.76 -8.15
CA VAL A 70 4.55 14.16 -6.96
C VAL A 70 5.92 13.61 -7.35
N PHE A 71 6.98 14.27 -6.90
CA PHE A 71 8.35 13.84 -7.08
C PHE A 71 8.83 13.13 -5.82
N GLY A 72 9.64 12.10 -5.97
CA GLY A 72 10.30 11.45 -4.84
C GLY A 72 11.07 10.23 -5.28
N THR A 73 11.61 9.50 -4.31
CA THR A 73 12.24 8.20 -4.56
C THR A 73 11.28 7.09 -4.19
N MET A 74 10.88 6.26 -5.15
CA MET A 74 10.07 5.08 -4.91
C MET A 74 10.85 4.06 -4.09
N VAL A 75 10.22 3.56 -3.04
CA VAL A 75 10.79 2.62 -2.07
C VAL A 75 9.81 1.48 -1.78
N SER A 76 10.32 0.37 -1.24
CA SER A 76 9.49 -0.78 -0.90
C SER A 76 8.51 -0.47 0.22
N THR A 77 7.43 -1.25 0.30
CA THR A 77 6.46 -1.19 1.40
C THR A 77 7.15 -1.46 2.74
N GLN A 78 8.18 -2.31 2.76
CA GLN A 78 8.99 -2.55 3.95
C GLN A 78 9.75 -1.29 4.41
N ALA A 79 10.42 -0.59 3.50
CA ALA A 79 11.12 0.65 3.82
C ALA A 79 10.17 1.76 4.30
N TYR A 80 9.01 1.88 3.66
CA TYR A 80 7.93 2.78 4.09
C TYR A 80 7.43 2.44 5.50
N ALA A 81 7.12 1.17 5.77
CA ALA A 81 6.62 0.73 7.06
C ALA A 81 7.65 0.96 8.17
N GLN A 82 8.92 0.61 7.93
CA GLN A 82 9.98 0.74 8.92
C GLN A 82 10.16 2.20 9.37
N PHE A 83 10.12 3.16 8.44
CA PHE A 83 10.22 4.58 8.78
C PHE A 83 9.16 5.01 9.80
N TYR A 84 7.89 4.65 9.55
CA TYR A 84 6.80 5.04 10.45
C TYR A 84 6.85 4.29 11.79
N ILE A 85 7.29 3.02 11.78
CA ILE A 85 7.54 2.27 13.01
C ILE A 85 8.56 3.02 13.86
N ASP A 86 9.74 3.33 13.30
CA ASP A 86 10.82 3.99 14.04
C ASP A 86 10.41 5.38 14.55
N MET A 87 9.71 6.16 13.70
CA MET A 87 9.21 7.47 14.07
C MET A 87 8.22 7.40 15.24
N HIS A 88 7.28 6.45 15.21
CA HIS A 88 6.27 6.30 16.25
C HIS A 88 6.83 5.67 17.53
N GLU A 89 7.80 4.76 17.42
CA GLU A 89 8.57 4.27 18.56
C GLU A 89 9.21 5.42 19.32
N GLN A 90 9.95 6.28 18.60
CA GLN A 90 10.61 7.43 19.21
C GLN A 90 9.60 8.40 19.85
N MET A 91 8.45 8.61 19.21
CA MET A 91 7.48 9.60 19.65
C MET A 91 6.63 9.14 20.86
N TYR A 92 6.26 7.86 20.90
CA TYR A 92 5.21 7.39 21.81
C TYR A 92 5.69 6.38 22.86
N ARG A 93 6.80 5.67 22.65
CA ARG A 93 7.19 4.54 23.52
C ARG A 93 7.26 4.87 25.01
N GLN A 94 7.71 6.07 25.37
CA GLN A 94 7.87 6.47 26.79
C GLN A 94 6.53 6.82 27.47
N ASN A 95 5.64 7.51 26.77
CA ASN A 95 4.42 8.08 27.36
C ASN A 95 3.17 7.25 27.05
N PHE A 96 3.16 6.54 25.93
CA PHE A 96 2.02 5.82 25.37
C PHE A 96 2.47 4.49 24.72
N PRO A 97 2.98 3.52 25.51
CA PRO A 97 3.53 2.27 24.99
C PRO A 97 2.51 1.47 24.16
N ASP A 98 1.26 1.39 24.63
CA ASP A 98 0.19 0.67 23.92
C ASP A 98 -0.09 1.30 22.54
N THR A 99 -0.01 2.63 22.41
CA THR A 99 -0.15 3.32 21.13
C THR A 99 1.01 2.99 20.19
N ALA A 100 2.24 2.98 20.72
CA ALA A 100 3.41 2.62 19.94
C ALA A 100 3.36 1.14 19.47
N ASP A 101 2.87 0.22 20.33
CA ASP A 101 2.68 -1.19 19.96
C ASP A 101 1.61 -1.36 18.88
N PHE A 102 0.45 -0.72 19.03
CA PHE A 102 -0.61 -0.74 18.02
C PHE A 102 -0.13 -0.22 16.66
N LEU A 103 0.60 0.91 16.65
CA LEU A 103 1.12 1.48 15.40
C LEU A 103 2.16 0.55 14.76
N ARG A 104 3.03 -0.07 15.56
CA ARG A 104 3.96 -1.07 15.06
C ARG A 104 3.24 -2.22 14.37
N GLU A 105 2.25 -2.81 15.05
CA GLU A 105 1.46 -3.92 14.51
C GLU A 105 0.76 -3.53 13.19
N TYR A 106 0.17 -2.34 13.15
CA TYR A 106 -0.47 -1.80 11.94
C TYR A 106 0.50 -1.74 10.76
N TYR A 107 1.69 -1.15 10.94
CA TYR A 107 2.65 -0.99 9.85
C TYR A 107 3.31 -2.31 9.44
N VAL A 108 3.58 -3.22 10.39
CA VAL A 108 4.05 -4.58 10.08
C VAL A 108 3.05 -5.33 9.20
N ALA A 109 1.75 -5.19 9.48
CA ALA A 109 0.69 -5.84 8.69
C ALA A 109 0.57 -5.32 7.25
N LEU A 110 1.21 -4.19 6.91
CA LEU A 110 1.25 -3.70 5.52
C LEU A 110 2.28 -4.42 4.66
N VAL A 111 3.34 -4.97 5.28
CA VAL A 111 4.44 -5.61 4.55
C VAL A 111 3.98 -7.01 4.10
N PRO A 112 3.99 -7.30 2.78
CA PRO A 112 3.68 -8.64 2.30
C PRO A 112 4.65 -9.67 2.89
N PRO A 113 4.17 -10.86 3.28
CA PRO A 113 5.06 -11.92 3.73
C PRO A 113 5.91 -12.44 2.57
N GLU A 114 7.14 -12.92 2.86
CA GLU A 114 8.10 -13.36 1.83
C GLU A 114 7.58 -14.54 0.97
N ASP A 115 6.68 -15.34 1.51
CA ASP A 115 6.05 -16.48 0.84
C ASP A 115 4.78 -16.12 0.07
N GLN A 116 4.44 -14.82 -0.03
CA GLN A 116 3.27 -14.38 -0.79
C GLN A 116 3.44 -14.75 -2.27
N PRO A 117 2.47 -15.44 -2.89
CA PRO A 117 2.58 -15.84 -4.28
C PRO A 117 2.64 -14.61 -5.20
N GLU A 118 3.62 -14.59 -6.11
CA GLU A 118 3.77 -13.53 -7.12
C GLU A 118 2.66 -13.53 -8.18
N ILE A 119 1.96 -14.66 -8.30
CA ILE A 119 0.87 -14.89 -9.23
C ILE A 119 -0.43 -14.98 -8.43
N GLY A 120 -1.36 -14.10 -8.75
CA GLY A 120 -2.68 -14.06 -8.16
C GLY A 120 -3.58 -15.22 -8.62
N PRO A 121 -4.80 -15.32 -8.05
CA PRO A 121 -5.80 -16.25 -8.56
C PRO A 121 -6.05 -15.92 -10.04
N GLU A 122 -5.99 -16.93 -10.92
CA GLU A 122 -6.09 -16.84 -12.40
C GLU A 122 -4.78 -16.63 -13.19
N GLY A 123 -3.61 -16.73 -12.56
CA GLY A 123 -2.36 -16.85 -13.31
C GLY A 123 -1.75 -15.53 -13.79
N LEU A 124 -2.33 -14.38 -13.42
CA LEU A 124 -1.71 -13.06 -13.66
C LEU A 124 -0.96 -12.58 -12.42
N PRO A 125 0.03 -11.68 -12.58
CA PRO A 125 0.81 -11.20 -11.46
C PRO A 125 -0.01 -10.44 -10.41
N VAL A 126 0.40 -10.52 -9.14
CA VAL A 126 -0.11 -9.64 -8.08
C VAL A 126 0.27 -8.19 -8.41
N MET A 127 -0.71 -7.30 -8.27
CA MET A 127 -0.58 -5.87 -8.54
C MET A 127 -0.46 -5.10 -7.23
N PHE A 128 0.44 -4.12 -7.20
CA PHE A 128 0.61 -3.22 -6.07
C PHE A 128 -0.49 -2.17 -6.09
N ARG A 129 -1.18 -2.02 -4.95
CA ARG A 129 -2.27 -1.03 -4.82
C ARG A 129 -1.75 0.38 -4.59
N TYR A 130 -0.61 0.50 -3.94
CA TYR A 130 -0.03 1.76 -3.51
C TYR A 130 1.43 1.86 -3.94
N ALA A 131 1.84 3.06 -4.31
CA ALA A 131 3.23 3.45 -4.42
C ALA A 131 3.63 4.18 -3.13
N HIS A 132 4.86 3.92 -2.69
CA HIS A 132 5.45 4.58 -1.54
C HIS A 132 6.67 5.37 -2.01
N LEU A 133 6.71 6.66 -1.68
CA LEU A 133 7.83 7.53 -2.02
C LEU A 133 8.45 8.09 -0.75
N ARG A 134 9.76 8.27 -0.74
CA ARG A 134 10.51 9.07 0.24
C ARG A 134 11.05 10.36 -0.39
N ASP A 135 11.41 11.32 0.45
CA ASP A 135 11.96 12.63 0.07
C ASP A 135 11.07 13.36 -0.94
N VAL A 136 9.80 13.46 -0.57
CA VAL A 136 8.74 13.76 -1.51
C VAL A 136 8.53 15.26 -1.63
N THR A 137 8.48 15.73 -2.87
CA THR A 137 8.05 17.07 -3.21
C THR A 137 6.74 16.99 -3.99
N ILE A 138 5.68 17.60 -3.47
CA ILE A 138 4.39 17.69 -4.16
C ILE A 138 4.24 19.12 -4.67
N MET A 139 3.95 19.25 -5.96
CA MET A 139 3.71 20.52 -6.64
C MET A 139 2.27 20.59 -7.15
N SER A 140 1.60 21.72 -6.90
CA SER A 140 0.24 21.99 -7.38
C SER A 140 0.00 23.48 -7.52
N ALA A 141 -0.42 23.95 -8.69
CA ALA A 141 -0.83 25.33 -8.94
C ALA A 141 0.07 26.40 -8.27
N GLY A 142 1.39 26.27 -8.40
CA GLY A 142 2.38 27.19 -7.83
C GLY A 142 2.76 26.95 -6.36
N HIS A 143 2.13 26.00 -5.68
CA HIS A 143 2.51 25.57 -4.33
C HIS A 143 3.45 24.37 -4.38
N LYS A 144 4.46 24.36 -3.51
CA LYS A 144 5.45 23.28 -3.33
C LYS A 144 5.46 22.89 -1.86
N ILE A 145 5.14 21.64 -1.55
CA ILE A 145 5.26 21.07 -0.19
C ILE A 145 6.28 19.95 -0.19
N LYS A 146 7.02 19.81 0.92
CA LYS A 146 7.96 18.72 1.14
C LYS A 146 7.46 17.86 2.30
N VAL A 147 7.43 16.54 2.10
CA VAL A 147 7.07 15.57 3.12
C VAL A 147 8.06 14.40 3.09
N PRO A 148 8.39 13.79 4.25
CA PRO A 148 9.42 12.76 4.30
C PRO A 148 9.02 11.51 3.55
N TYR A 149 7.76 11.09 3.68
CA TYR A 149 7.17 9.95 2.99
C TYR A 149 5.78 10.28 2.47
N TRP A 150 5.41 9.63 1.38
CA TRP A 150 4.09 9.72 0.77
C TRP A 150 3.62 8.35 0.31
N ARG A 151 2.32 8.11 0.43
CA ARG A 151 1.64 6.91 -0.04
C ARG A 151 0.48 7.32 -0.94
N GLY A 152 0.43 6.80 -2.16
CA GLY A 152 -0.66 7.07 -3.10
C GLY A 152 -1.07 5.84 -3.89
N LYS A 153 -2.29 5.86 -4.43
CA LYS A 153 -2.83 4.73 -5.19
C LYS A 153 -2.23 4.68 -6.59
N ILE A 154 -1.70 3.53 -6.99
CA ILE A 154 -1.09 3.36 -8.32
C ILE A 154 -2.12 3.55 -9.43
N ASN A 155 -3.36 3.07 -9.23
CA ASN A 155 -4.45 3.21 -10.21
C ASN A 155 -5.02 4.64 -10.35
N GLN A 156 -4.44 5.62 -9.65
CA GLN A 156 -4.78 7.04 -9.80
C GLN A 156 -3.64 7.84 -10.43
N VAL A 157 -2.61 7.16 -10.94
CA VAL A 157 -1.51 7.78 -11.66
C VAL A 157 -1.90 7.98 -13.12
N ASP A 158 -1.96 9.24 -13.54
CA ASP A 158 -2.29 9.64 -14.90
C ASP A 158 -1.07 9.46 -15.83
N ALA A 159 0.13 9.73 -15.32
CA ALA A 159 1.41 9.56 -16.02
C ALA A 159 2.57 9.45 -15.03
N PHE A 160 3.71 8.89 -15.46
CA PHE A 160 4.93 8.84 -14.65
C PHE A 160 6.20 9.07 -15.48
N VAL A 161 7.26 9.52 -14.84
CA VAL A 161 8.61 9.68 -15.42
C VAL A 161 9.65 9.13 -14.46
N ILE A 162 10.46 8.18 -14.93
CA ILE A 162 11.59 7.61 -14.18
C ILE A 162 12.82 8.54 -14.28
N GLY A 163 13.54 8.71 -13.18
CA GLY A 163 14.73 9.58 -13.09
C GLY A 163 14.39 11.08 -13.06
N ALA A 164 13.13 11.43 -12.81
CA ALA A 164 12.72 12.82 -12.65
C ALA A 164 12.87 13.27 -11.20
N SER A 165 13.58 14.37 -10.98
CA SER A 165 13.65 15.05 -9.70
C SER A 165 12.93 16.40 -9.78
N ALA A 166 12.37 16.84 -8.65
CA ALA A 166 11.95 18.22 -8.53
C ALA A 166 13.23 19.04 -8.47
N GLY A 167 13.66 19.60 -9.61
CA GLY A 167 14.81 20.51 -9.65
C GLY A 167 14.78 21.54 -8.51
N GLU A 168 15.97 21.98 -8.09
CA GLU A 168 16.13 22.93 -6.97
C GLU A 168 15.23 24.17 -7.14
#